data_AF-A0A182M662-F1
#
_entry.id   AF-A0A182M662-F1
#
_cell.length_a   1.000
_cell.length_b   1.000
_cell.length_c   1.000
_cell.angle_alpha   90.00
_cell.angle_beta   90.00
_cell.angle_gamma   90.00
#
_symmetry.space_group_name_H-M   'P 1'
#
loop_
_entity.id
_entity.type
_entity.pdbx_description
1 polymer ?
#
loop_
_entity_poly.entity_id
_entity_poly.type
_entity_poly.pdbx_seq_one_letter_code
_entity_poly.pdbx_strand_id
1 'polypeptide(L)'
;MWLSTIAPCKYRMEALQSRLKIAQLEQTIASLERKNTSLERSNALLTDALVNKMDVLMNNSAWQRQALEESIAVNRPRVGLPPRSEFEFAPLDTEEQLDTLEPKLEADQEYRNHLQEYLLRQVFSANVDNRLHLVFSKSLFAQFSWTSASRSTELKLQLSRYTNILELFRIIGGNETIVPTAKYVAEFLKRKLKYAKQRIHISAAKLLFRKRVK
;
A
#
# COMPACT_ATOMS: atom_id res chain seq x y z
N MET A 1 96.45 24.46 2.89
CA MET A 1 95.89 24.72 4.23
C MET A 1 94.72 25.71 4.11
N TRP A 2 93.54 25.28 3.61
CA TRP A 2 92.36 26.15 3.43
C TRP A 2 91.01 25.41 3.60
N LEU A 3 91.00 24.16 4.07
CA LEU A 3 89.78 23.35 4.15
C LEU A 3 89.02 23.43 5.49
N SER A 4 89.54 24.11 6.52
CA SER A 4 88.85 24.19 7.83
C SER A 4 87.80 25.30 7.93
N THR A 5 87.73 26.23 6.97
CA THR A 5 86.84 27.41 7.06
C THR A 5 85.51 27.27 6.31
N ILE A 6 85.36 26.27 5.44
CA ILE A 6 84.16 26.10 4.57
C ILE A 6 83.08 25.23 5.23
N ALA A 7 83.47 24.23 6.04
CA ALA A 7 82.53 23.36 6.75
C ALA A 7 81.54 24.13 7.66
N PRO A 8 81.95 25.14 8.45
CA PRO A 8 81.03 25.89 9.31
C PRO A 8 79.90 26.62 8.56
N CYS A 9 80.17 27.07 7.32
CA CYS A 9 79.19 27.80 6.51
C CYS A 9 78.09 26.88 5.95
N LYS A 10 78.43 25.66 5.53
CA LYS A 10 77.44 24.70 4.99
C LYS A 10 76.43 24.26 6.05
N TYR A 11 76.92 23.87 7.24
CA TYR A 11 76.05 23.51 8.37
C TYR A 11 75.16 24.67 8.81
N ARG A 12 75.66 25.91 8.76
CA ARG A 12 74.88 27.10 9.08
C ARG A 12 73.77 27.36 8.06
N MET A 13 74.01 27.15 6.77
CA MET A 13 72.97 27.29 5.73
C MET A 13 71.89 26.21 5.84
N GLU A 14 72.27 24.96 6.06
CA GLU A 14 71.31 23.85 6.25
C GLU A 14 70.46 24.06 7.51
N ALA A 15 71.05 24.57 8.60
CA ALA A 15 70.33 24.94 9.80
C ALA A 15 69.35 26.11 9.57
N LEU A 16 69.72 27.10 8.75
CA LEU A 16 68.84 28.21 8.39
C LEU A 16 67.67 27.75 7.50
N GLN A 17 67.92 26.88 6.53
CA GLN A 17 66.87 26.29 5.70
C GLN A 17 65.89 25.45 6.53
N SER A 18 66.42 24.66 7.47
CA SER A 18 65.61 23.88 8.40
C SER A 18 64.73 24.76 9.27
N ARG A 19 65.26 25.86 9.81
CA ARG A 19 64.51 26.85 10.60
C ARG A 19 63.41 27.54 9.77
N LEU A 20 63.71 27.91 8.52
CA LEU A 20 62.72 28.52 7.64
C LEU A 20 61.55 27.57 7.37
N LYS A 21 61.84 26.29 7.12
CA LYS A 21 60.82 25.27 6.88
C LYS A 21 59.98 24.98 8.12
N ILE A 22 60.60 24.96 9.29
CA ILE A 22 59.88 24.85 10.58
C ILE A 22 58.93 26.05 10.76
N ALA A 23 59.38 27.27 10.54
CA ALA A 23 58.54 28.46 10.65
C ALA A 23 57.35 28.45 9.67
N GLN A 24 57.57 27.97 8.44
CA GLN A 24 56.48 27.79 7.46
C GLN A 24 55.47 26.73 7.92
N LEU A 25 55.94 25.60 8.47
CA LEU A 25 55.08 24.55 9.01
C LEU A 25 54.26 25.07 10.20
N GLU A 26 54.88 25.79 11.13
CA GLU A 26 54.20 26.42 12.27
C GLU A 26 53.09 27.37 11.81
N GLN A 27 53.35 28.19 10.77
CA GLN A 27 52.34 29.07 10.21
C GLN A 27 51.17 28.30 9.57
N THR A 28 51.46 27.19 8.87
CA THR A 28 50.41 26.34 8.29
C THR A 28 49.58 25.62 9.36
N ILE A 29 50.21 25.14 10.43
CA ILE A 29 49.53 24.49 11.55
C ILE A 29 48.58 25.49 12.21
N ALA A 30 49.07 26.69 12.53
CA ALA A 30 48.23 27.74 13.13
C ALA A 30 47.04 28.14 12.23
N SER A 31 47.23 28.13 10.90
CA SER A 31 46.14 28.37 9.94
C SER A 31 45.11 27.24 9.91
N LEU A 32 45.57 25.99 9.94
CA LEU A 32 44.71 24.81 9.98
C LEU A 32 43.91 24.73 11.28
N GLU A 33 44.51 25.04 12.41
CA GLU A 33 43.83 25.08 13.71
C GLU A 33 42.70 26.13 13.73
N ARG A 34 42.93 27.32 13.16
CA ARG A 34 41.88 28.34 13.02
C ARG A 34 40.73 27.87 12.13
N LYS A 35 41.04 27.17 11.03
CA LYS A 35 40.00 26.62 10.15
C LYS A 35 39.24 25.49 10.83
N ASN A 36 39.94 24.61 11.56
CA ASN A 36 39.32 23.48 12.24
C ASN A 36 38.38 23.95 13.35
N THR A 37 38.81 24.92 14.17
CA THR A 37 37.96 25.54 15.20
C THR A 37 36.74 26.25 14.61
N SER A 38 36.88 26.87 13.43
CA SER A 38 35.74 27.48 12.71
C SER A 38 34.75 26.42 12.22
N LEU A 39 35.26 25.32 11.64
CA LEU A 39 34.44 24.20 11.17
C LEU A 39 33.72 23.49 12.32
N GLU A 40 34.41 23.27 13.44
CA GLU A 40 33.82 22.68 14.65
C GLU A 40 32.66 23.53 15.18
N ARG A 41 32.81 24.85 15.21
CA ARG A 41 31.71 25.78 15.59
C ARG A 41 30.53 25.69 14.63
N SER A 42 30.79 25.70 13.33
CA SER A 42 29.73 25.57 12.31
C SER A 42 28.99 24.23 12.43
N ASN A 43 29.73 23.14 12.61
CA ASN A 43 29.15 21.81 12.80
C ASN A 43 28.31 21.72 14.08
N ALA A 44 28.76 22.34 15.17
CA ALA A 44 27.98 22.40 16.42
C ALA A 44 26.63 23.11 16.21
N LEU A 45 26.62 24.26 15.53
CA LEU A 45 25.40 25.01 15.22
C LEU A 45 24.45 24.22 14.30
N LEU A 46 24.99 23.55 13.28
CA LEU A 46 24.17 22.72 12.39
C LEU A 46 23.55 21.52 13.12
N THR A 47 24.30 20.90 14.04
CA THR A 47 23.82 19.78 14.84
C THR A 47 22.68 20.22 15.74
N ASP A 48 22.81 21.37 16.41
CA ASP A 48 21.76 21.95 17.24
C ASP A 48 20.49 22.28 16.43
N ALA A 49 20.64 22.91 15.27
CA ALA A 49 19.52 23.19 14.37
C ALA A 49 18.80 21.92 13.89
N LEU A 50 19.55 20.84 13.63
CA LEU A 50 18.99 19.55 13.23
C LEU A 50 18.20 18.89 14.37
N VAL A 51 18.71 18.92 15.60
CA VAL A 51 18.01 18.40 16.79
C VAL A 51 16.69 19.16 16.99
N ASN A 52 16.74 20.49 16.99
CA ASN A 52 15.55 21.33 17.13
C ASN A 52 14.51 21.03 16.03
N LYS A 53 14.94 20.86 14.78
CA LYS A 53 14.05 20.51 13.67
C LYS A 53 13.47 19.10 13.84
N MET A 54 14.26 18.14 14.34
CA MET A 54 13.79 16.78 14.61
C MET A 54 12.71 16.78 15.70
N ASP A 55 12.88 17.54 16.78
CA ASP A 55 11.87 17.65 17.84
C ASP A 55 10.54 18.20 17.32
N VAL A 56 10.59 19.24 16.47
CA VAL A 56 9.40 19.78 15.81
C VAL A 56 8.73 18.74 14.91
N LEU A 57 9.51 17.98 14.12
CA LEU A 57 8.99 16.92 13.25
C LEU A 57 8.40 15.76 14.05
N MET A 58 9.02 15.36 15.16
CA MET A 58 8.51 14.31 16.04
C MET A 58 7.21 14.73 16.71
N ASN A 59 7.13 15.96 17.22
CA ASN A 59 5.91 16.50 17.82
C ASN A 59 4.78 16.60 16.79
N ASN A 60 5.07 17.12 15.58
CA ASN A 60 4.09 17.15 14.48
C ASN A 60 3.66 15.74 14.06
N SER A 61 4.58 14.78 13.98
CA SER A 61 4.27 13.38 13.65
C SER A 61 3.42 12.71 14.72
N ALA A 62 3.71 12.97 16.00
CA ALA A 62 2.94 12.45 17.11
C ALA A 62 1.51 13.03 17.09
N TRP A 63 1.38 14.33 16.86
CA TRP A 63 0.07 14.99 16.76
C TRP A 63 -0.74 14.49 15.55
N GLN A 64 -0.08 14.31 14.39
CA GLN A 64 -0.71 13.71 13.22
C GLN A 64 -1.14 12.26 13.46
N ARG A 65 -0.31 11.46 14.16
CA ARG A 65 -0.67 10.09 14.54
C ARG A 65 -1.85 10.05 15.49
N GLN A 66 -1.86 10.91 16.50
CA GLN A 66 -2.96 11.00 17.45
C GLN A 66 -4.25 11.47 16.77
N ALA A 67 -4.20 12.50 15.93
CA ALA A 67 -5.35 12.96 15.16
C ALA A 67 -5.86 11.88 14.17
N LEU A 68 -4.95 11.11 13.58
CA LEU A 68 -5.30 9.95 12.75
C LEU A 68 -5.95 8.85 13.61
N GLU A 69 -5.44 8.58 14.79
CA GLU A 69 -5.99 7.57 15.70
C GLU A 69 -7.35 7.99 16.26
N GLU A 70 -7.55 9.26 16.59
CA GLU A 70 -8.82 9.84 17.01
C GLU A 70 -9.86 9.82 15.88
N SER A 71 -9.46 10.14 14.64
CA SER A 71 -10.35 10.06 13.47
C SER A 71 -10.65 8.62 13.03
N ILE A 72 -9.72 7.68 13.24
CA ILE A 72 -9.93 6.23 13.01
C ILE A 72 -10.80 5.62 14.12
N ALA A 73 -10.67 6.08 15.37
CA ALA A 73 -11.42 5.58 16.52
C ALA A 73 -12.94 5.78 16.39
N VAL A 74 -13.39 6.69 15.53
CA VAL A 74 -14.81 7.03 15.37
C VAL A 74 -15.56 6.14 14.36
N ASN A 75 -14.96 5.18 13.63
CA ASN A 75 -15.79 4.35 12.74
C ASN A 75 -15.32 2.94 12.36
N ARG A 76 -14.65 2.23 13.27
CA ARG A 76 -14.68 0.77 13.26
C ARG A 76 -14.83 0.22 14.67
N PRO A 77 -15.82 -0.64 14.95
CA PRO A 77 -15.74 -1.49 16.12
C PRO A 77 -14.51 -2.39 15.95
N ARG A 78 -13.42 -2.08 16.65
CA ARG A 78 -12.30 -3.02 16.91
C ARG A 78 -12.65 -4.02 18.01
N VAL A 79 -13.86 -3.95 18.56
CA VAL A 79 -14.37 -4.84 19.59
C VAL A 79 -15.73 -5.35 19.11
N GLY A 80 -15.83 -6.67 18.93
CA GLY A 80 -17.04 -7.35 18.48
C GLY A 80 -17.07 -7.60 16.98
N LEU A 81 -16.28 -8.55 16.47
CA LEU A 81 -16.90 -9.49 15.54
C LEU A 81 -18.18 -9.95 16.24
N PRO A 82 -19.36 -9.86 15.63
CA PRO A 82 -20.57 -10.40 16.24
C PRO A 82 -20.32 -11.86 16.68
N PRO A 83 -21.10 -12.44 17.60
CA PRO A 83 -21.00 -13.89 17.82
C PRO A 83 -21.02 -14.60 16.46
N ARG A 84 -20.24 -15.68 16.28
CA ARG A 84 -20.29 -16.47 15.03
C ARG A 84 -21.75 -16.79 14.79
N SER A 85 -22.36 -16.12 13.81
CA SER A 85 -23.68 -16.49 13.36
C SER A 85 -23.53 -17.85 12.69
N GLU A 86 -24.49 -18.74 12.91
CA GLU A 86 -24.62 -20.01 12.16
C GLU A 86 -25.01 -19.76 10.69
N PHE A 87 -24.98 -18.49 10.28
CA PHE A 87 -25.33 -18.04 8.95
C PHE A 87 -24.24 -18.44 7.97
N GLU A 88 -24.58 -19.35 7.07
CA GLU A 88 -23.74 -19.73 5.94
C GLU A 88 -24.38 -19.26 4.64
N PHE A 89 -23.56 -18.70 3.74
CA PHE A 89 -23.99 -18.32 2.41
C PHE A 89 -23.25 -19.13 1.36
N ALA A 90 -24.02 -19.81 0.52
CA ALA A 90 -23.51 -20.53 -0.64
C ALA A 90 -23.44 -19.60 -1.87
N PRO A 91 -22.35 -19.62 -2.66
CA PRO A 91 -22.26 -18.84 -3.88
C PRO A 91 -23.39 -19.16 -4.86
N LEU A 92 -23.93 -18.12 -5.51
CA LEU A 92 -25.05 -18.22 -6.42
C LEU A 92 -24.60 -18.87 -7.73
N ASP A 93 -25.35 -19.88 -8.20
CA ASP A 93 -25.03 -20.63 -9.42
C ASP A 93 -26.11 -20.52 -10.52
N THR A 94 -27.32 -20.06 -10.19
CA THR A 94 -28.40 -19.87 -11.17
C THR A 94 -28.99 -18.46 -11.16
N GLU A 95 -29.68 -18.08 -12.24
CA GLU A 95 -30.34 -16.77 -12.35
C GLU A 95 -31.50 -16.63 -11.37
N GLU A 96 -32.26 -17.71 -11.15
CA GLU A 96 -33.41 -17.73 -10.27
C GLU A 96 -33.01 -17.44 -8.81
N GLN A 97 -31.81 -17.86 -8.42
CA GLN A 97 -31.24 -17.54 -7.10
C GLN A 97 -30.93 -16.04 -6.96
N LEU A 98 -30.60 -15.35 -8.06
CA LEU A 98 -30.39 -13.91 -8.05
C LEU A 98 -31.71 -13.13 -8.04
N ASP A 99 -32.68 -13.58 -8.82
CA ASP A 99 -34.02 -12.97 -8.86
C ASP A 99 -34.76 -13.13 -7.54
N THR A 100 -34.47 -14.17 -6.77
CA THR A 100 -34.98 -14.34 -5.40
C THR A 100 -34.19 -13.55 -4.37
N LEU A 101 -32.87 -13.41 -4.54
CA LEU A 101 -32.01 -12.69 -3.61
C LEU A 101 -32.18 -11.17 -3.70
N GLU A 102 -32.30 -10.61 -4.90
CA GLU A 102 -32.41 -9.17 -5.14
C GLU A 102 -33.55 -8.49 -4.34
N PRO A 103 -34.81 -8.97 -4.38
CA PRO A 103 -35.88 -8.42 -3.55
C PRO A 103 -35.74 -8.80 -2.08
N LYS A 104 -35.15 -9.96 -1.76
CA LYS A 104 -34.92 -10.39 -0.38
C LYS A 104 -33.93 -9.47 0.35
N LEU A 105 -32.92 -8.96 -0.36
CA LEU A 105 -31.96 -7.99 0.18
C LEU A 105 -32.59 -6.64 0.50
N GLU A 106 -33.72 -6.31 -0.13
CA GLU A 106 -34.48 -5.09 0.15
C GLU A 106 -35.51 -5.30 1.26
N ALA A 107 -36.21 -6.43 1.26
CA ALA A 107 -37.27 -6.73 2.22
C ALA A 107 -36.75 -7.12 3.61
N ASP A 108 -35.63 -7.85 3.70
CA ASP A 108 -35.10 -8.40 4.94
C ASP A 108 -33.76 -7.76 5.32
N GLN A 109 -33.84 -6.71 6.12
CA GLN A 109 -32.68 -5.95 6.58
C GLN A 109 -31.77 -6.78 7.51
N GLU A 110 -32.33 -7.70 8.30
CA GLU A 110 -31.56 -8.57 9.20
C GLU A 110 -30.74 -9.58 8.38
N TYR A 111 -31.36 -10.23 7.40
CA TYR A 111 -30.68 -11.11 6.46
C TYR A 111 -29.57 -10.37 5.69
N ARG A 112 -29.85 -9.14 5.23
CA ARG A 112 -28.85 -8.30 4.57
C ARG A 112 -27.66 -8.00 5.48
N ASN A 113 -27.89 -7.70 6.76
CA ASN A 113 -26.82 -7.43 7.71
C ASN A 113 -25.99 -8.69 7.99
N HIS A 114 -26.62 -9.85 8.22
CA HIS A 114 -25.92 -11.12 8.41
C HIS A 114 -25.11 -11.52 7.18
N LEU A 115 -25.64 -11.31 5.98
CA LEU A 115 -24.92 -11.59 4.74
C LEU A 115 -23.71 -10.68 4.54
N GLN A 116 -23.86 -9.38 4.81
CA GLN A 116 -22.74 -8.43 4.77
C GLN A 116 -21.64 -8.84 5.75
N GLU A 117 -22.03 -9.19 6.96
CA GLU A 117 -21.12 -9.57 8.02
C GLU A 117 -20.37 -10.87 7.69
N TYR A 118 -21.09 -11.89 7.20
CA TYR A 118 -20.50 -13.14 6.70
C TYR A 118 -19.48 -12.85 5.60
N LEU A 119 -19.85 -12.04 4.60
CA LEU A 119 -18.96 -11.74 3.47
C LEU A 119 -17.74 -10.93 3.93
N LEU A 120 -17.89 -9.97 4.83
CA LEU A 120 -16.77 -9.21 5.42
C LEU A 120 -15.81 -10.10 6.22
N ARG A 121 -16.30 -11.12 6.94
CA ARG A 121 -15.46 -12.11 7.64
C ARG A 121 -14.64 -12.98 6.71
N GLN A 122 -15.23 -13.39 5.58
CA GLN A 122 -14.55 -14.24 4.58
C GLN A 122 -13.52 -13.47 3.76
N VAL A 123 -13.57 -12.14 3.78
CA VAL A 123 -12.62 -11.24 3.12
C VAL A 123 -11.35 -11.11 3.97
N PHE A 124 -10.59 -12.21 4.10
CA PHE A 124 -9.36 -12.24 4.89
C PHE A 124 -8.13 -11.65 4.14
N SER A 125 -8.24 -11.42 2.83
CA SER A 125 -7.10 -10.99 2.00
C SER A 125 -7.33 -9.62 1.37
N ALA A 126 -6.26 -8.83 1.29
CA ALA A 126 -6.21 -7.53 0.60
C ALA A 126 -6.61 -7.60 -0.89
N ASN A 127 -6.72 -8.80 -1.48
CA ASN A 127 -7.15 -9.00 -2.85
C ASN A 127 -8.66 -8.91 -2.98
N VAL A 128 -9.12 -7.71 -3.38
CA VAL A 128 -10.50 -7.41 -3.83
C VAL A 128 -10.99 -8.40 -4.91
N ASP A 129 -10.04 -8.95 -5.67
CA ASP A 129 -10.28 -9.87 -6.77
C ASP A 129 -10.92 -11.21 -6.35
N ASN A 130 -10.67 -11.68 -5.13
CA ASN A 130 -11.24 -12.94 -4.64
C ASN A 130 -12.66 -12.78 -4.08
N ARG A 131 -13.11 -11.54 -3.83
CA ARG A 131 -14.41 -11.25 -3.19
C ARG A 131 -15.60 -11.66 -4.07
N LEU A 132 -15.44 -11.62 -5.40
CA LEU A 132 -16.48 -12.03 -6.36
C LEU A 132 -16.83 -13.52 -6.27
N HIS A 133 -15.84 -14.36 -5.95
CA HIS A 133 -16.04 -15.81 -5.85
C HIS A 133 -16.83 -16.24 -4.61
N LEU A 134 -16.99 -15.34 -3.65
CA LEU A 134 -17.82 -15.57 -2.46
C LEU A 134 -19.30 -15.40 -2.76
N VAL A 135 -19.64 -14.55 -3.73
CA VAL A 135 -21.03 -14.22 -4.07
C VAL A 135 -21.52 -14.99 -5.29
N PHE A 136 -20.68 -15.10 -6.33
CA PHE A 136 -21.05 -15.76 -7.58
C PHE A 136 -20.18 -16.98 -7.88
N SER A 137 -20.82 -18.02 -8.40
CA SER A 137 -20.13 -19.10 -9.08
C SER A 137 -19.44 -18.58 -10.36
N LYS A 138 -18.37 -19.25 -10.77
CA LYS A 138 -17.63 -18.88 -11.99
C LYS A 138 -18.48 -19.09 -13.25
N SER A 139 -19.33 -20.12 -13.25
CA SER A 139 -20.27 -20.50 -14.31
C SER A 139 -21.28 -19.39 -14.54
N LEU A 140 -21.98 -18.99 -13.48
CA LEU A 140 -22.99 -17.94 -13.53
C LEU A 140 -22.37 -16.60 -13.90
N PHE A 141 -21.22 -16.26 -13.32
CA PHE A 141 -20.56 -14.98 -13.60
C PHE A 141 -20.18 -14.77 -15.08
N ALA A 142 -19.91 -15.83 -15.83
CA ALA A 142 -19.57 -15.75 -17.24
C ALA A 142 -20.77 -15.61 -18.18
N GLN A 143 -21.98 -15.85 -17.68
CA GLN A 143 -23.23 -15.69 -18.43
C GLN A 143 -23.72 -14.23 -18.41
N PHE A 144 -23.21 -13.40 -17.49
CA PHE A 144 -23.58 -11.98 -17.39
C PHE A 144 -22.95 -11.09 -18.47
N SER A 145 -23.69 -10.05 -18.83
CA SER A 145 -23.25 -8.84 -19.53
C SER A 145 -23.59 -7.61 -18.68
N TRP A 146 -22.85 -6.52 -18.88
CA TRP A 146 -23.09 -5.26 -18.15
C TRP A 146 -24.32 -4.51 -18.65
N THR A 147 -24.36 -4.23 -19.95
CA THR A 147 -25.52 -3.72 -20.69
C THR A 147 -25.82 -4.80 -21.72
N SER A 148 -27.05 -5.27 -21.82
CA SER A 148 -27.49 -6.38 -22.69
C SER A 148 -27.18 -6.23 -24.20
N ALA A 149 -26.48 -5.17 -24.62
CA ALA A 149 -26.04 -4.90 -25.98
C ALA A 149 -24.88 -5.82 -26.43
N SER A 150 -25.20 -7.09 -26.70
CA SER A 150 -24.31 -8.00 -27.40
C SER A 150 -24.70 -8.07 -28.88
N ARG A 151 -23.74 -7.89 -29.80
CA ARG A 151 -23.89 -8.22 -31.24
C ARG A 151 -23.98 -9.73 -31.51
N SER A 152 -23.91 -10.55 -30.47
CA SER A 152 -23.87 -12.01 -30.52
C SER A 152 -25.15 -12.57 -29.92
N THR A 153 -25.76 -13.49 -30.68
CA THR A 153 -27.08 -14.14 -30.60
C THR A 153 -27.41 -14.85 -29.26
N GLU A 154 -26.52 -14.81 -28.28
CA GLU A 154 -26.75 -15.39 -26.96
C GLU A 154 -27.37 -14.35 -26.03
N LEU A 155 -28.58 -14.65 -25.50
CA LEU A 155 -29.23 -13.88 -24.46
C LEU A 155 -28.32 -13.86 -23.22
N LYS A 156 -27.67 -12.72 -22.96
CA LYS A 156 -26.82 -12.53 -21.78
C LYS A 156 -27.61 -11.83 -20.69
N LEU A 157 -27.50 -12.33 -19.48
CA LEU A 157 -28.15 -11.74 -18.32
C LEU A 157 -27.55 -10.37 -18.00
N GLN A 158 -28.40 -9.38 -17.76
CA GLN A 158 -27.95 -8.01 -17.51
C GLN A 158 -27.67 -7.80 -16.02
N LEU A 159 -26.39 -7.71 -15.65
CA LEU A 159 -26.01 -7.53 -14.23
C LEU A 159 -26.41 -6.15 -13.67
N SER A 160 -26.52 -5.13 -14.54
CA SER A 160 -26.89 -3.78 -14.11
C SER A 160 -28.34 -3.65 -13.61
N ARG A 161 -29.19 -4.67 -13.80
CA ARG A 161 -30.57 -4.69 -13.28
C ARG A 161 -30.64 -4.90 -11.76
N TYR A 162 -29.59 -5.49 -11.18
CA TYR A 162 -29.54 -5.92 -9.78
C TYR A 162 -28.90 -4.83 -8.90
N THR A 163 -29.65 -3.79 -8.56
CA THR A 163 -29.15 -2.64 -7.80
C THR A 163 -28.77 -2.99 -6.36
N ASN A 164 -29.52 -3.87 -5.69
CA ASN A 164 -29.28 -4.27 -4.31
C ASN A 164 -28.02 -5.13 -4.19
N ILE A 165 -27.78 -6.01 -5.16
CA ILE A 165 -26.53 -6.77 -5.24
C ILE A 165 -25.35 -5.85 -5.56
N LEU A 166 -25.51 -4.86 -6.44
CA LEU A 166 -24.45 -3.87 -6.70
C LEU A 166 -24.10 -3.05 -5.45
N GLU A 167 -25.11 -2.70 -4.64
CA GLU A 167 -24.93 -2.05 -3.35
C GLU A 167 -24.22 -2.95 -2.33
N LEU A 168 -24.52 -4.24 -2.32
CA LEU A 168 -23.79 -5.22 -1.51
C LEU A 168 -22.29 -5.24 -1.89
N PHE A 169 -21.96 -5.19 -3.18
CA PHE A 169 -20.57 -5.04 -3.64
C PHE A 169 -19.93 -3.71 -3.28
N ARG A 170 -20.71 -2.63 -3.18
CA ARG A 170 -20.21 -1.33 -2.73
C ARG A 170 -19.71 -1.41 -1.29
N ILE A 171 -20.49 -2.07 -0.43
CA ILE A 171 -20.19 -2.24 0.99
C ILE A 171 -19.02 -3.19 1.18
N ILE A 172 -19.05 -4.37 0.54
CA ILE A 172 -17.99 -5.39 0.65
C ILE A 172 -16.71 -4.94 -0.06
N GLY A 173 -16.82 -4.16 -1.13
CA GLY A 173 -15.69 -3.60 -1.87
C GLY A 173 -15.04 -2.40 -1.17
N GLY A 174 -15.68 -1.86 -0.14
CA GLY A 174 -15.12 -0.84 0.74
C GLY A 174 -13.85 -1.32 1.43
N ASN A 175 -12.87 -0.44 1.52
CA ASN A 175 -11.72 -0.57 2.41
C ASN A 175 -11.74 0.58 3.43
N GLU A 176 -10.82 0.54 4.40
CA GLU A 176 -10.69 1.50 5.51
C GLU A 176 -10.74 2.98 5.12
N THR A 177 -10.24 3.29 3.92
CA THR A 177 -9.99 4.67 3.48
C THR A 177 -10.94 5.14 2.40
N ILE A 178 -11.61 4.21 1.70
CA ILE A 178 -12.41 4.53 0.50
C ILE A 178 -13.58 3.57 0.40
N VAL A 179 -14.79 4.12 0.47
CA VAL A 179 -16.00 3.44 -0.02
C VAL A 179 -16.05 3.62 -1.53
N PRO A 180 -15.99 2.56 -2.34
CA PRO A 180 -16.02 2.68 -3.78
C PRO A 180 -17.33 3.31 -4.23
N THR A 181 -17.26 4.31 -5.12
CA THR A 181 -18.45 4.88 -5.75
C THR A 181 -19.17 3.83 -6.60
N ALA A 182 -20.49 3.92 -6.77
CA ALA A 182 -21.25 3.04 -7.67
C ALA A 182 -20.63 2.95 -9.08
N LYS A 183 -20.10 4.07 -9.60
CA LYS A 183 -19.35 4.14 -10.86
C LYS A 183 -18.09 3.26 -10.85
N TYR A 184 -17.35 3.24 -9.75
CA TYR A 184 -16.16 2.40 -9.60
C TYR A 184 -16.52 0.92 -9.58
N VAL A 185 -17.54 0.54 -8.81
CA VAL A 185 -18.05 -0.84 -8.76
C VAL A 185 -18.50 -1.31 -10.14
N ALA A 186 -19.21 -0.45 -10.88
CA ALA A 186 -19.62 -0.72 -12.25
C ALA A 186 -18.43 -0.97 -13.19
N GLU A 187 -17.43 -0.09 -13.20
CA GLU A 187 -16.23 -0.27 -14.02
C GLU A 187 -15.41 -1.50 -13.60
N PHE A 188 -15.35 -1.79 -12.30
CA PHE A 188 -14.72 -3.00 -11.77
C PHE A 188 -15.40 -4.25 -12.33
N LEU A 189 -16.73 -4.35 -12.24
CA LEU A 189 -17.50 -5.47 -12.75
C LEU A 189 -17.41 -5.59 -14.27
N LYS A 190 -17.48 -4.49 -15.03
CA LYS A 190 -17.26 -4.49 -16.49
C LYS A 190 -15.92 -5.11 -16.88
N ARG A 191 -14.83 -4.69 -16.23
CA ARG A 191 -13.49 -5.25 -16.48
C ARG A 191 -13.44 -6.75 -16.14
N LYS A 192 -14.09 -7.16 -15.07
CA LYS A 192 -14.14 -8.58 -14.67
C LYS A 192 -14.98 -9.42 -15.63
N LEU A 193 -16.10 -8.90 -16.14
CA LEU A 193 -16.98 -9.57 -17.10
C LEU A 193 -16.30 -9.76 -18.47
N LYS A 194 -15.49 -8.81 -18.93
CA LYS A 194 -14.81 -8.84 -20.25
C LYS A 194 -14.10 -10.16 -20.56
N TYR A 195 -13.46 -10.77 -19.56
CA TYR A 195 -12.69 -12.01 -19.70
C TYR A 195 -13.29 -13.19 -18.92
N ALA A 196 -14.53 -13.08 -18.42
CA ALA A 196 -15.13 -14.11 -17.57
C ALA A 196 -15.25 -15.47 -18.29
N LYS A 197 -15.78 -15.49 -19.53
CA LYS A 197 -15.90 -16.70 -20.35
C LYS A 197 -14.55 -17.39 -20.60
N GLN A 198 -13.52 -16.61 -20.94
CA GLN A 198 -12.17 -17.13 -21.20
C GLN A 198 -11.55 -17.78 -19.94
N ARG A 199 -11.83 -17.23 -18.74
CA ARG A 199 -11.32 -17.78 -17.48
C ARG A 199 -11.91 -19.14 -17.11
N ILE A 200 -13.14 -19.46 -17.54
CA ILE A 200 -13.73 -20.79 -17.33
C ILE A 200 -12.91 -21.85 -18.07
N HIS A 201 -12.63 -21.62 -19.36
CA HIS A 201 -11.90 -22.57 -20.20
C HIS A 201 -10.46 -22.79 -19.72
N ILE A 202 -9.76 -21.73 -19.30
CA ILE A 202 -8.39 -21.85 -18.75
C ILE A 202 -8.39 -22.66 -17.45
N SER A 203 -9.38 -22.47 -16.59
CA SER A 203 -9.48 -23.21 -15.33
C SER A 203 -9.78 -24.70 -15.57
N ALA A 204 -10.65 -25.03 -16.53
CA ALA A 204 -10.93 -26.40 -16.94
C ALA A 204 -9.69 -27.09 -17.56
N ALA A 205 -8.97 -26.40 -18.44
CA ALA A 205 -7.72 -26.90 -19.02
C ALA A 205 -6.65 -27.16 -17.94
N LYS A 206 -6.45 -26.22 -17.00
CA LYS A 206 -5.51 -26.41 -15.87
C LYS A 206 -5.89 -27.59 -14.97
N LEU A 207 -7.19 -27.82 -14.74
CA LEU A 207 -7.69 -28.97 -13.99
C LEU A 207 -7.44 -30.30 -14.72
N LEU A 208 -7.59 -30.32 -16.05
CA LEU A 208 -7.28 -31.49 -16.88
C LEU A 208 -5.78 -31.81 -16.91
N PHE A 209 -4.91 -30.79 -16.96
CA PHE A 209 -3.47 -30.99 -16.83
C PHE A 209 -3.06 -31.51 -15.45
N ARG A 210 -3.71 -31.07 -14.37
CA ARG A 210 -3.46 -31.60 -13.01
C ARG A 210 -3.91 -33.05 -12.83
N LYS A 211 -4.95 -33.51 -13.53
CA LYS A 211 -5.44 -34.89 -13.46
C LYS A 211 -4.60 -35.89 -14.26
N ARG A 212 -3.72 -35.44 -15.18
CA ARG A 212 -2.80 -36.31 -15.94
C ARG A 212 -1.45 -36.57 -15.25
N VAL A 213 -1.19 -35.94 -14.09
CA VAL A 213 0.05 -36.10 -13.33
C VAL A 213 -0.20 -36.96 -12.06
N LYS A 214 -1.05 -37.97 -12.17
CA LYS A 214 -1.18 -39.02 -11.16
C LYS A 214 -1.14 -40.38 -11.84
#